data_AF-A0A098BJS1-F1
#
_entry.id   AF-A0A098BJS1-F1
#
_cell.length_a   1.000
_cell.length_b   1.000
_cell.length_c   1.000
_cell.angle_alpha   90.00
_cell.angle_beta   90.00
_cell.angle_gamma   90.00
#
_symmetry.space_group_name_H-M   'P 1'
#
loop_
_entity.id
_entity.type
_entity.pdbx_description
1 polymer ?
#
loop_
_entity_poly.entity_id
_entity_poly.type
_entity_poly.pdbx_seq_one_letter_code
_entity_poly.pdbx_strand_id
1 'polypeptide(L)'
;MPTSAAVDIATKVLIKARMIDYRMRLGSTDEENAAQIVAWAEVFDGEPVWPREALDAVAAHYKKSNAFQIMPGDVLDYCKRQPVTSSPEHVSWFLDRWAQHPWSTAIEELVGKPIPGLEPDSNDVRDKPRLIEQRRAFIDKHRGYFIEQIMANADRKAIEQ
;
A
#
# COMPACT_ATOMS: atom_id res chain seq x y z
N MET A 1 -1.02 12.72 -16.60
CA MET A 1 -1.21 13.40 -15.31
C MET A 1 -1.34 12.32 -14.24
N PRO A 2 -0.51 12.35 -13.19
CA PRO A 2 -0.54 11.36 -12.12
C PRO A 2 -1.86 11.42 -11.34
N THR A 3 -2.22 10.32 -10.69
CA THR A 3 -3.40 10.27 -9.82
C THR A 3 -3.26 11.19 -8.60
N SER A 4 -4.38 11.64 -8.04
CA SER A 4 -4.39 12.45 -6.80
C SER A 4 -3.71 11.73 -5.64
N ALA A 5 -3.86 10.41 -5.55
CA ALA A 5 -3.21 9.58 -4.55
C ALA A 5 -1.68 9.61 -4.68
N ALA A 6 -1.14 9.49 -5.89
CA ALA A 6 0.30 9.57 -6.13
C ALA A 6 0.86 10.96 -5.76
N VAL A 7 0.13 12.03 -6.10
CA VAL A 7 0.49 13.41 -5.75
C VAL A 7 0.51 13.62 -4.23
N ASP A 8 -0.49 13.10 -3.51
CA ASP A 8 -0.55 13.19 -2.05
C ASP A 8 0.62 12.45 -1.38
N ILE A 9 0.97 11.26 -1.88
CA ILE A 9 2.11 10.49 -1.38
C ILE A 9 3.42 11.25 -1.66
N ALA A 10 3.64 11.70 -2.90
CA ALA A 10 4.82 12.48 -3.28
C ALA A 10 5.00 13.72 -2.41
N THR A 11 3.92 14.47 -2.20
CA THR A 11 3.91 15.66 -1.33
C THR A 11 4.39 15.31 0.08
N LYS A 12 3.78 14.29 0.71
CA LYS A 12 4.12 13.91 2.09
C LYS A 12 5.55 13.38 2.22
N VAL A 13 6.01 12.59 1.25
CA VAL A 13 7.37 12.04 1.20
C VAL A 13 8.41 13.16 1.08
N LEU A 14 8.22 14.07 0.12
CA LEU A 14 9.12 15.20 -0.09
C LEU A 14 9.20 16.12 1.13
N ILE A 15 8.06 16.44 1.75
CA ILE A 15 8.00 17.23 2.98
C ILE A 15 8.78 16.54 4.10
N LYS A 16 8.49 15.26 4.38
CA LYS A 16 9.17 14.52 5.45
C LYS A 16 10.68 14.42 5.22
N ALA A 17 11.08 14.11 4.00
CA ALA A 17 12.50 13.97 3.66
C ALA A 17 13.24 15.32 3.75
N ARG A 18 12.62 16.45 3.37
CA ARG A 18 13.17 17.80 3.58
C ARG A 18 13.34 18.16 5.04
N MET A 19 12.43 17.73 5.92
CA MET A 19 12.56 17.97 7.37
C MET A 19 13.77 17.26 7.99
N ILE A 20 14.29 16.21 7.33
CA ILE A 20 15.42 15.41 7.80
C ILE A 20 16.72 15.83 7.10
N ASP A 21 16.68 16.04 5.79
CA ASP A 21 17.83 16.34 4.95
C ASP A 21 17.72 17.73 4.32
N TYR A 22 18.42 18.70 4.91
CA TYR A 22 18.44 20.09 4.44
C TYR A 22 18.97 20.26 3.01
N ARG A 23 19.66 19.24 2.45
CA ARG A 23 20.16 19.28 1.07
C ARG A 23 19.01 19.10 0.07
N MET A 24 17.93 18.43 0.47
CA MET A 24 16.71 18.30 -0.33
C MET A 24 16.06 19.68 -0.50
N ARG A 25 16.35 20.32 -1.62
CA ARG A 25 15.74 21.58 -2.01
C ARG A 25 14.45 21.29 -2.74
N LEU A 26 13.39 21.97 -2.32
CA LEU A 26 12.27 22.21 -3.20
C LEU A 26 12.61 23.42 -4.10
N GLY A 27 11.83 23.60 -5.15
CA GLY A 27 11.83 24.82 -5.95
C GLY A 27 11.85 26.11 -5.12
N SER A 28 12.37 27.17 -5.72
CA SER A 28 12.37 28.51 -5.12
C SER A 28 11.01 29.19 -5.23
N THR A 29 10.13 28.67 -6.08
CA THR A 29 8.75 29.15 -6.28
C THR A 29 7.73 28.04 -6.02
N ASP A 30 6.48 28.43 -5.76
CA ASP A 30 5.38 27.47 -5.60
C ASP A 30 5.14 26.65 -6.87
N GLU A 31 5.39 27.23 -8.05
CA GLU A 31 5.29 26.55 -9.33
C GLU A 31 6.36 25.46 -9.49
N GLU A 32 7.62 25.75 -9.14
CA GLU A 32 8.70 24.77 -9.16
C GLU A 32 8.47 23.65 -8.13
N ASN A 33 7.93 23.99 -6.95
CA ASN A 33 7.54 23.01 -5.93
C ASN A 33 6.46 22.07 -6.45
N ALA A 34 5.42 22.62 -7.08
CA ALA A 34 4.35 21.84 -7.69
C ALA A 34 4.88 20.94 -8.80
N ALA A 35 5.76 21.46 -9.67
CA ALA A 35 6.37 20.68 -10.75
C ALA A 35 7.21 19.51 -10.23
N GLN A 36 7.98 19.70 -9.15
CA GLN A 36 8.77 18.63 -8.53
C GLN A 36 7.87 17.56 -7.88
N ILE A 37 6.79 17.96 -7.21
CA ILE A 37 5.81 17.03 -6.65
C ILE A 37 5.17 16.20 -7.77
N VAL A 38 4.78 16.84 -8.88
CA VAL A 38 4.21 16.14 -10.03
C VAL A 38 5.21 15.15 -10.63
N ALA A 39 6.48 15.54 -10.79
CA ALA A 39 7.52 14.64 -11.30
C ALA A 39 7.73 13.41 -10.39
N TRP A 40 7.69 13.58 -9.06
CA TRP A 40 7.72 12.44 -8.13
C TRP A 40 6.46 11.58 -8.22
N ALA A 41 5.29 12.22 -8.33
CA ALA A 41 4.02 11.52 -8.44
C ALA A 41 3.93 10.69 -9.72
N GLU A 42 4.51 11.15 -10.84
CA GLU A 42 4.61 10.37 -12.07
C GLU A 42 5.42 9.08 -11.90
N VAL A 43 6.45 9.09 -11.04
CA VAL A 43 7.21 7.86 -10.71
C VAL A 43 6.41 6.91 -9.82
N PHE A 44 5.52 7.43 -8.98
CA PHE A 44 4.67 6.62 -8.10
C PHE A 44 3.39 6.10 -8.77
N ASP A 45 2.96 6.72 -9.86
CA ASP A 45 1.68 6.41 -10.49
C ASP A 45 1.65 4.99 -11.06
N GLY A 46 0.63 4.21 -10.68
CA GLY A 46 0.49 2.81 -11.08
C GLY A 46 1.41 1.82 -10.35
N GLU A 47 2.30 2.29 -9.49
CA GLU A 47 3.22 1.45 -8.73
C GLU A 47 2.65 1.07 -7.34
N PRO A 48 3.10 -0.06 -6.75
CA PRO A 48 2.69 -0.47 -5.40
C PRO A 48 3.37 0.41 -4.33
N VAL A 49 2.85 1.62 -4.14
CA VAL A 49 3.30 2.58 -3.13
C VAL A 49 2.13 2.94 -2.22
N TRP A 50 2.33 2.78 -0.92
CA TRP A 50 1.32 3.09 0.08
C TRP A 50 1.78 4.22 1.00
N PRO A 51 0.89 5.14 1.43
CA PRO A 51 1.28 6.34 2.17
C PRO A 51 2.14 6.07 3.41
N ARG A 52 1.77 5.08 4.23
CA ARG A 52 2.51 4.73 5.45
C ARG A 52 3.90 4.20 5.12
N GLU A 53 3.98 3.20 4.24
CA GLU A 53 5.24 2.57 3.86
C GLU A 53 6.18 3.53 3.14
N ALA A 54 5.64 4.44 2.32
CA ALA A 54 6.42 5.47 1.66
C ALA A 54 7.08 6.43 2.67
N LEU A 55 6.37 6.79 3.74
CA LEU A 55 6.95 7.60 4.81
C LEU A 55 7.93 6.81 5.68
N ASP A 56 7.72 5.51 5.86
CA ASP A 56 8.67 4.65 6.55
C ASP A 56 9.94 4.45 5.72
N ALA A 57 9.84 4.41 4.39
CA ALA A 57 10.98 4.38 3.47
C ALA A 57 11.93 5.56 3.71
N VAL A 58 11.37 6.78 3.87
CA VAL A 58 12.16 7.98 4.19
C VAL A 58 12.92 7.79 5.50
N ALA A 59 12.24 7.33 6.55
CA ALA A 59 12.87 7.13 7.85
C ALA A 59 13.94 6.02 7.81
N ALA A 60 13.65 4.92 7.12
CA ALA A 60 14.58 3.80 6.94
C ALA A 60 15.82 4.20 6.14
N HIS A 61 15.65 5.03 5.09
CA HIS A 61 16.76 5.52 4.27
C HIS A 61 17.72 6.39 5.07
N TYR A 62 17.19 7.37 5.80
CA TYR A 62 18.02 8.33 6.54
C TYR A 62 18.58 7.78 7.87
N LYS A 63 18.19 6.58 8.29
CA LYS A 63 18.88 5.84 9.37
C LYS A 63 20.25 5.30 8.96
N LYS A 64 20.54 5.21 7.66
CA LYS A 64 21.84 4.73 7.14
C LYS A 64 22.93 5.77 7.44
N SER A 65 24.14 5.32 7.78
CA SER A 65 25.31 6.20 7.89
C SER A 65 25.61 6.87 6.55
N ASN A 66 25.84 8.19 6.55
CA ASN A 66 26.16 8.98 5.35
C ASN A 66 25.12 8.83 4.22
N ALA A 67 23.83 8.79 4.56
CA ALA A 67 22.77 8.71 3.57
C ALA A 67 22.85 9.85 2.54
N PHE A 68 22.81 9.51 1.25
CA PHE A 68 22.58 10.47 0.17
C PHE A 68 21.12 10.94 0.16
N GLN A 69 20.82 11.96 -0.64
CA GLN A 69 19.44 12.41 -0.83
C GLN A 69 18.58 11.26 -1.36
N ILE A 70 17.41 11.06 -0.77
CA ILE A 70 16.49 10.01 -1.20
C ILE A 70 15.89 10.35 -2.56
N MET A 71 15.80 9.35 -3.44
CA MET A 71 15.17 9.43 -4.75
C MET A 71 13.81 8.72 -4.73
N PRO A 72 12.88 9.03 -5.65
CA PRO A 72 11.58 8.34 -5.69
C PRO A 72 11.74 6.82 -5.92
N GLY A 73 12.78 6.41 -6.66
CA GLY A 73 13.12 5.00 -6.83
C GLY A 73 13.46 4.27 -5.52
N ASP A 74 14.13 4.93 -4.57
CA ASP A 74 14.43 4.33 -3.26
C ASP A 74 13.16 4.03 -2.45
N VAL A 75 12.15 4.89 -2.58
CA VAL A 75 10.84 4.73 -1.93
C VAL A 75 10.09 3.55 -2.55
N LEU A 76 10.08 3.46 -3.89
CA LEU A 76 9.49 2.32 -4.61
C LEU A 76 10.12 1.00 -4.20
N ASP A 77 11.46 0.94 -4.19
CA ASP A 77 12.22 -0.25 -3.83
C ASP A 77 11.94 -0.68 -2.39
N TYR A 78 11.76 0.27 -1.48
CA TYR A 78 11.38 -0.02 -0.11
C TYR A 78 9.98 -0.63 -0.03
N CYS A 79 8.97 0.02 -0.62
CA CYS A 79 7.57 -0.44 -0.60
C CYS A 79 7.41 -1.83 -1.24
N LYS A 80 8.10 -2.09 -2.37
CA LYS A 80 8.07 -3.40 -3.06
C LYS A 80 8.59 -4.56 -2.20
N ARG A 81 9.42 -4.29 -1.21
CA ARG A 81 9.99 -5.30 -0.30
C ARG A 81 9.15 -5.52 0.95
N GLN A 82 8.14 -4.69 1.20
CA GLN A 82 7.33 -4.84 2.39
C GLN A 82 6.34 -6.00 2.24
N PRO A 83 6.08 -6.76 3.32
CA PRO A 83 5.01 -7.76 3.31
C PRO A 83 3.64 -7.07 3.19
N VAL A 84 2.62 -7.77 2.69
CA VAL A 84 1.25 -7.22 2.59
C VAL A 84 0.72 -6.64 3.91
N THR A 85 1.21 -7.17 5.04
CA THR A 85 0.78 -6.80 6.39
C THR A 85 1.56 -5.64 7.01
N SER A 86 2.43 -4.95 6.26
CA SER A 86 3.19 -3.79 6.77
C SER A 86 2.33 -2.55 6.97
N SER A 87 1.22 -2.43 6.25
CA SER A 87 0.33 -1.27 6.39
C SER A 87 -1.13 -1.60 6.10
N PRO A 88 -2.08 -0.88 6.75
CA PRO A 88 -3.50 -0.99 6.45
C PRO A 88 -3.84 -0.75 4.97
N GLU A 89 -3.13 0.17 4.33
CA GLU A 89 -3.34 0.54 2.94
C GLU A 89 -2.92 -0.59 1.98
N HIS A 90 -1.81 -1.27 2.28
CA HIS A 90 -1.35 -2.44 1.52
C HIS A 90 -2.29 -3.63 1.71
N VAL A 91 -2.76 -3.88 2.94
CA VAL A 91 -3.81 -4.88 3.18
C VAL A 91 -5.07 -4.55 2.40
N SER A 92 -5.54 -3.30 2.41
CA SER A 92 -6.72 -2.88 1.66
C SER A 92 -6.57 -3.13 0.16
N TRP A 93 -5.42 -2.78 -0.43
CA TRP A 93 -5.13 -3.05 -1.83
C TRP A 93 -5.09 -4.56 -2.14
N PHE A 94 -4.51 -5.35 -1.23
CA PHE A 94 -4.48 -6.80 -1.36
C PHE A 94 -5.90 -7.38 -1.39
N LEU A 95 -6.80 -6.91 -0.52
CA LEU A 95 -8.20 -7.32 -0.52
C LEU A 95 -8.87 -7.04 -1.88
N ASP A 96 -8.64 -5.87 -2.48
CA ASP A 96 -9.20 -5.49 -3.79
C ASP A 96 -8.67 -6.36 -4.92
N ARG A 97 -7.37 -6.66 -4.89
CA ARG A 97 -6.71 -7.53 -5.85
C ARG A 97 -7.26 -8.95 -5.76
N TRP A 98 -7.40 -9.49 -4.56
CA TRP A 98 -7.85 -10.87 -4.34
C TRP A 98 -9.37 -11.05 -4.36
N ALA A 99 -10.15 -9.97 -4.29
CA ALA A 99 -11.59 -10.01 -4.53
C ALA A 99 -11.95 -10.50 -5.95
N GLN A 100 -11.03 -10.34 -6.92
CA GLN A 100 -11.21 -10.77 -8.30
C GLN A 100 -11.05 -12.29 -8.51
N HIS A 101 -10.67 -13.02 -7.45
CA HIS A 101 -10.36 -14.44 -7.47
C HIS A 101 -11.29 -15.19 -6.50
N PRO A 102 -12.54 -15.50 -6.91
CA PRO A 102 -13.57 -16.00 -5.99
C PRO A 102 -13.25 -17.36 -5.36
N TRP A 103 -12.44 -18.19 -6.01
CA TRP A 103 -12.00 -19.48 -5.50
C TRP A 103 -10.67 -19.43 -4.71
N SER A 104 -10.12 -18.23 -4.47
CA SER A 104 -8.86 -18.09 -3.73
C SER A 104 -9.09 -18.05 -2.22
N THR A 105 -8.24 -18.77 -1.49
CA THR A 105 -8.13 -18.80 -0.01
C THR A 105 -7.16 -17.74 0.54
N ALA A 106 -6.53 -16.92 -0.31
CA ALA A 106 -5.44 -16.03 0.11
C ALA A 106 -5.82 -15.04 1.23
N ILE A 107 -7.08 -14.58 1.26
CA ILE A 107 -7.59 -13.71 2.32
C ILE A 107 -7.74 -14.49 3.63
N GLU A 108 -8.24 -15.72 3.58
CA GLU A 108 -8.42 -16.59 4.75
C GLU A 108 -7.09 -17.03 5.34
N GLU A 109 -6.07 -17.22 4.50
CA GLU A 109 -4.69 -17.50 4.93
C GLU A 109 -4.07 -16.36 5.74
N LEU A 110 -4.29 -15.10 5.33
CA LEU A 110 -3.85 -13.94 6.11
C LEU A 110 -4.67 -13.74 7.40
N VAL A 111 -5.98 -14.02 7.34
CA VAL A 111 -6.87 -13.97 8.52
C VAL A 111 -6.68 -15.19 9.43
N GLY A 112 -6.01 -16.25 8.97
CA GLY A 112 -5.68 -17.44 9.74
C GLY A 112 -6.88 -18.32 10.10
N LYS A 113 -8.05 -18.11 9.48
CA LYS A 113 -9.26 -18.91 9.67
C LYS A 113 -10.19 -18.80 8.46
N PRO A 114 -11.04 -19.81 8.20
CA PRO A 114 -12.10 -19.71 7.21
C PRO A 114 -13.07 -18.57 7.51
N ILE A 115 -13.60 -17.93 6.47
CA ILE A 115 -14.53 -16.80 6.59
C ILE A 115 -15.84 -17.15 5.88
N PRO A 116 -16.92 -17.43 6.64
CA PRO A 116 -18.23 -17.64 6.07
C PRO A 116 -18.66 -16.45 5.21
N GLY A 117 -19.05 -16.70 3.96
CA GLY A 117 -19.45 -15.68 2.99
C GLY A 117 -18.37 -15.22 2.01
N LEU A 118 -17.10 -15.61 2.20
CA LEU A 118 -16.09 -15.50 1.14
C LEU A 118 -16.07 -16.71 0.20
N GLU A 119 -16.48 -17.87 0.70
CA GLU A 119 -16.57 -19.10 -0.09
C GLU A 119 -17.57 -18.93 -1.25
N PRO A 120 -17.21 -19.36 -2.47
CA PRO A 120 -18.11 -19.28 -3.61
C PRO A 120 -19.25 -20.29 -3.46
N ASP A 121 -20.48 -19.86 -3.78
CA ASP A 121 -21.67 -20.71 -3.76
C ASP A 121 -21.75 -21.68 -4.96
N SER A 122 -20.81 -21.58 -5.90
CA SER A 122 -20.74 -22.35 -7.14
C SER A 122 -19.28 -22.48 -7.62
N ASN A 123 -18.98 -23.61 -8.27
CA ASN A 123 -17.70 -23.85 -8.95
C ASN A 123 -17.78 -23.64 -10.47
N ASP A 124 -18.91 -23.16 -10.97
CA ASP A 124 -19.09 -22.90 -12.40
C ASP A 124 -18.38 -21.61 -12.80
N VAL A 125 -17.50 -21.72 -13.81
CA VAL A 125 -16.74 -20.58 -14.34
C VAL A 125 -17.66 -19.50 -14.92
N ARG A 126 -18.85 -19.89 -15.39
CA ARG A 126 -19.85 -18.95 -15.92
C ARG A 126 -20.37 -17.99 -14.85
N ASP A 127 -20.35 -18.41 -13.58
CA ASP A 127 -20.77 -17.58 -12.45
C ASP A 127 -19.68 -16.59 -11.98
N LYS A 128 -18.47 -16.65 -12.54
CA LYS A 128 -17.32 -15.85 -12.09
C LYS A 128 -17.63 -14.36 -11.92
N PRO A 129 -18.31 -13.66 -12.85
CA PRO A 129 -18.60 -12.24 -12.68
C PRO A 129 -19.47 -11.96 -11.45
N ARG A 130 -20.53 -12.76 -11.26
CA ARG A 130 -21.43 -12.67 -10.10
C ARG A 130 -20.68 -12.96 -8.79
N LEU A 131 -19.84 -13.99 -8.77
CA LEU A 131 -19.05 -14.36 -7.60
C LEU A 131 -18.04 -13.27 -7.21
N ILE A 132 -17.41 -12.62 -8.19
CA ILE A 132 -16.51 -11.47 -7.94
C ILE A 132 -17.29 -10.31 -7.31
N GLU A 133 -18.47 -9.99 -7.82
CA GLU A 133 -19.31 -8.92 -7.28
C GLU A 133 -19.77 -9.20 -5.85
N GLN A 134 -20.26 -10.41 -5.59
CA GLN A 134 -20.64 -10.84 -4.23
C GLN A 134 -19.46 -10.76 -3.27
N ARG A 135 -18.29 -11.26 -3.70
CA ARG A 135 -17.07 -11.23 -2.88
C ARG A 135 -16.60 -9.80 -2.60
N ARG A 136 -16.63 -8.90 -3.59
CA ARG A 136 -16.31 -7.47 -3.41
C ARG A 136 -17.27 -6.81 -2.42
N ALA A 137 -18.58 -6.99 -2.60
CA ALA A 137 -19.59 -6.43 -1.70
C ALA A 137 -19.40 -6.92 -0.26
N PHE A 138 -19.06 -8.20 -0.08
CA PHE A 138 -18.75 -8.76 1.23
C PHE A 138 -17.48 -8.14 1.84
N ILE A 139 -16.39 -8.06 1.05
CA ILE A 139 -15.13 -7.43 1.48
C ILE A 139 -15.35 -5.96 1.85
N ASP A 140 -16.08 -5.19 1.05
CA ASP A 140 -16.34 -3.78 1.31
C ASP A 140 -17.12 -3.57 2.60
N LYS A 141 -18.17 -4.38 2.82
CA LYS A 141 -18.97 -4.33 4.05
C LYS A 141 -18.14 -4.63 5.30
N HIS A 142 -17.14 -5.51 5.18
CA HIS A 142 -16.34 -6.01 6.31
C HIS A 142 -14.89 -5.51 6.28
N ARG A 143 -14.58 -4.49 5.48
CA ARG A 143 -13.20 -4.07 5.18
C ARG A 143 -12.39 -3.73 6.43
N GLY A 144 -12.97 -2.94 7.33
CA GLY A 144 -12.32 -2.56 8.59
C GLY A 144 -11.96 -3.78 9.45
N TYR A 145 -12.87 -4.75 9.55
CA TYR A 145 -12.63 -6.00 10.27
C TYR A 145 -11.49 -6.81 9.64
N PHE A 146 -11.45 -6.94 8.31
CA PHE A 146 -10.36 -7.67 7.65
C PHE A 146 -9.01 -7.03 7.87
N ILE A 147 -8.92 -5.71 7.70
CA ILE A 147 -7.68 -4.96 7.93
C ILE A 147 -7.21 -5.17 9.37
N GLU A 148 -8.09 -4.97 10.35
CA GLU A 148 -7.74 -5.14 11.77
C GLU A 148 -7.26 -6.56 12.10
N GLN A 149 -7.99 -7.59 11.65
CA GLN A 149 -7.64 -8.98 11.92
C GLN A 149 -6.33 -9.40 11.26
N ILE A 150 -6.11 -9.00 9.99
CA ILE A 150 -4.89 -9.33 9.26
C ILE A 150 -3.68 -8.67 9.94
N MET A 151 -3.78 -7.40 10.30
CA MET A 151 -2.72 -6.68 11.01
C MET A 151 -2.44 -7.33 12.38
N ALA A 152 -3.47 -7.61 13.18
CA ALA A 152 -3.32 -8.22 14.51
C ALA A 152 -2.77 -9.66 14.46
N ASN A 153 -3.03 -10.41 13.39
CA ASN A 153 -2.41 -11.72 13.17
C ASN A 153 -0.91 -11.60 12.86
N ALA A 154 -0.55 -10.62 12.02
CA ALA A 154 0.85 -10.38 11.67
C ALA A 154 1.66 -9.98 12.91
N ASP A 155 1.13 -9.09 13.75
CA ASP A 155 1.76 -8.66 15.00
C ASP A 155 1.97 -9.85 15.96
N ARG A 156 0.97 -10.74 16.11
CA ARG A 156 1.11 -11.95 16.92
C ARG A 156 2.22 -12.87 16.41
N LYS A 157 2.25 -13.12 15.10
CA LYS A 157 3.29 -13.96 14.48
C LYS A 157 4.69 -13.36 14.61
N ALA A 158 4.81 -12.04 14.66
CA ALA A 158 6.10 -11.36 14.83
C ALA A 158 6.66 -11.48 16.27
N ILE A 159 5.80 -11.66 17.28
CA ILE A 159 6.21 -11.84 18.68
C ILE A 159 6.67 -13.28 18.96
N GLU A 160 6.13 -14.25 18.22
CA GLU A 160 6.42 -15.68 18.39
C GLU A 160 7.72 -16.14 17.69
N GLN A 161 8.40 -15.27 16.95
CA GLN A 161 9.65 -15.52 16.23
C GLN A 161 10.87 -15.00 16.99
#